data_AF-A0A2W6WT25-F1
#
_entry.id   AF-A0A2W6WT25-F1
#
_cell.length_a   1.000
_cell.length_b   1.000
_cell.length_c   1.000
_cell.angle_alpha   90.00
_cell.angle_beta   90.00
_cell.angle_gamma   90.00
#
_symmetry.space_group_name_H-M   'P 1'
#
loop_
_entity.id
_entity.type
_entity.pdbx_description
1 polymer ?
#
loop_
_entity_poly.entity_id
_entity_poly.type
_entity_poly.pdbx_seq_one_letter_code
_entity_poly.pdbx_strand_id
1 'polypeptide(L)'
;MPADTRALLAVLLLDLATEARRRSRTSWESRKVFVAAYWATVAVYAGHVARVLGGTGRRPASRKPFRIVQNGFAELAATNWAEASSLYCERRDRSGLGASTFPEALLLIAETPVGRISYNGRIWLPGDWEPGTEPLYDNRSHVGR
;
A
#
# COMPACT_ATOMS: atom_id res chain seq x y z
N MET A 1 -12.55 4.54 -18.55
CA MET A 1 -12.33 3.86 -17.25
C MET A 1 -12.63 4.84 -16.12
N PRO A 2 -13.42 4.44 -15.09
CA PRO A 2 -13.75 5.29 -13.94
C PRO A 2 -12.51 5.87 -13.24
N ALA A 3 -12.66 7.01 -12.55
CA ALA A 3 -11.55 7.67 -11.86
C ALA A 3 -10.96 6.81 -10.74
N ASP A 4 -11.81 6.18 -9.94
CA ASP A 4 -11.38 5.32 -8.84
C ASP A 4 -10.64 4.08 -9.35
N THR A 5 -11.15 3.44 -10.40
CA THR A 5 -10.46 2.31 -11.05
C THR A 5 -9.09 2.72 -11.60
N ARG A 6 -8.95 3.93 -12.16
CA ARG A 6 -7.64 4.46 -12.59
C ARG A 6 -6.69 4.65 -11.41
N ALA A 7 -7.17 5.20 -10.30
CA ALA A 7 -6.37 5.40 -9.10
C ALA A 7 -5.90 4.07 -8.51
N LEU A 8 -6.81 3.09 -8.38
CA LEU A 8 -6.50 1.74 -7.91
C LEU A 8 -5.45 1.07 -8.78
N LEU A 9 -5.65 1.07 -10.10
CA LEU A 9 -4.72 0.45 -11.04
C LEU A 9 -3.35 1.16 -11.01
N ALA A 10 -3.32 2.49 -10.88
CA ALA A 10 -2.07 3.23 -10.76
C ALA A 10 -1.29 2.83 -9.50
N VAL A 11 -1.96 2.65 -8.35
CA VAL A 11 -1.31 2.20 -7.11
C VAL A 11 -0.77 0.77 -7.27
N LEU A 12 -1.55 -0.15 -7.83
CA LEU A 12 -1.09 -1.53 -8.06
C LEU A 12 0.12 -1.60 -9.00
N LEU A 13 0.13 -0.78 -10.06
CA LEU A 13 1.25 -0.72 -10.99
C LEU A 13 2.51 -0.11 -10.35
N LEU A 14 2.37 0.83 -9.42
CA LEU A 14 3.51 1.36 -8.66
C LEU A 14 4.09 0.32 -7.70
N ASP A 15 3.24 -0.50 -7.07
CA ASP A 15 3.66 -1.61 -6.23
C ASP A 15 4.40 -2.68 -7.06
N LEU A 16 3.81 -3.09 -8.19
CA LEU A 16 4.45 -3.97 -9.17
C LEU A 16 5.80 -3.42 -9.65
N ALA A 17 5.87 -2.12 -9.95
CA ALA A 17 7.12 -1.49 -10.37
C ALA A 17 8.20 -1.57 -9.29
N THR A 18 7.82 -1.44 -8.01
CA THR A 18 8.74 -1.55 -6.87
C THR A 18 9.26 -2.97 -6.71
N GLU A 19 8.37 -3.95 -6.74
CA GLU A 19 8.75 -5.37 -6.67
C GLU A 19 9.61 -5.80 -7.86
N ALA A 20 9.25 -5.36 -9.07
CA ALA A 20 10.04 -5.62 -10.28
C ALA A 20 11.46 -5.04 -10.17
N ARG A 21 11.64 -3.83 -9.62
CA ARG A 21 12.99 -3.29 -9.34
C ARG A 21 13.76 -4.16 -8.37
N ARG A 22 13.13 -4.63 -7.29
CA ARG A 22 13.76 -5.52 -6.32
C ARG A 22 14.23 -6.82 -6.97
N ARG A 23 13.35 -7.48 -7.74
CA ARG A 23 13.68 -8.71 -8.48
C ARG A 23 14.78 -8.50 -9.52
N SER A 24 14.79 -7.35 -10.19
CA SER A 24 15.86 -6.98 -11.12
C SER A 24 17.21 -6.91 -10.40
N ARG A 25 17.30 -6.22 -9.25
CA ARG A 25 18.52 -6.13 -8.43
C ARG A 25 19.00 -7.50 -7.97
N THR A 26 18.12 -8.32 -7.39
CA THR A 26 18.47 -9.68 -6.96
C THR A 26 18.95 -10.56 -8.12
N SER A 27 18.37 -10.38 -9.31
CA SER A 27 18.79 -11.10 -10.52
C SER A 27 20.17 -10.63 -11.01
N TRP A 28 20.47 -9.33 -10.92
CA TRP A 28 21.80 -8.78 -11.19
C TRP A 28 22.85 -9.36 -10.24
N GLU A 29 22.58 -9.37 -8.94
CA GLU A 29 23.44 -9.95 -7.90
C GLU A 29 23.70 -11.45 -8.16
N SER A 30 22.67 -12.16 -8.62
CA SER A 30 22.74 -13.57 -8.98
C SER A 30 23.31 -13.84 -10.38
N ARG A 31 23.84 -12.82 -11.09
CA ARG A 31 24.40 -12.91 -12.45
C ARG A 31 23.42 -13.40 -13.53
N LYS A 32 22.11 -13.26 -13.31
CA LYS A 32 21.04 -13.64 -14.27
C LYS A 32 20.65 -12.45 -15.14
N VAL A 33 21.54 -12.06 -16.05
CA VAL A 33 21.46 -10.79 -16.81
C VAL A 33 20.14 -10.61 -17.58
N PHE A 34 19.70 -11.60 -18.35
CA PHE A 34 18.46 -11.49 -19.13
C PHE A 34 17.22 -11.35 -18.24
N VAL A 35 17.18 -12.10 -17.13
CA VAL A 35 16.08 -12.01 -16.15
C VAL A 35 16.10 -10.64 -15.45
N ALA A 36 17.29 -10.10 -15.17
CA ALA A 36 17.43 -8.78 -14.59
C ALA A 36 16.93 -7.67 -15.52
N ALA A 37 17.27 -7.75 -16.83
CA ALA A 37 16.80 -6.83 -17.85
C ALA A 37 15.28 -6.92 -18.07
N TYR A 38 14.71 -8.14 -18.05
CA TYR A 38 13.26 -8.35 -18.08
C TYR A 38 12.56 -7.62 -16.93
N TRP A 39 12.98 -7.86 -15.70
CA TRP A 39 12.37 -7.21 -14.52
C TRP A 39 12.57 -5.68 -14.52
N ALA A 40 13.71 -5.19 -15.00
CA ALA A 40 13.92 -3.75 -15.17
C ALA A 40 12.92 -3.14 -16.17
N THR A 41 12.68 -3.83 -17.27
CA THR A 41 11.72 -3.42 -18.30
C THR A 41 10.29 -3.39 -17.75
N VAL A 42 9.89 -4.43 -17.01
CA VAL A 42 8.58 -4.47 -16.31
C VAL A 42 8.43 -3.27 -15.38
N ALA A 43 9.45 -2.95 -14.58
CA ALA A 43 9.40 -1.82 -13.67
C ALA A 43 9.21 -0.47 -14.37
N VAL A 44 9.86 -0.27 -15.51
CA VAL A 44 9.74 0.95 -16.32
C VAL A 44 8.33 1.07 -16.88
N TYR A 45 7.84 0.03 -17.56
CA TYR A 45 6.52 0.08 -18.18
C TYR A 45 5.39 0.21 -17.16
N ALA A 46 5.45 -0.53 -16.05
CA ALA A 46 4.46 -0.38 -14.98
C ALA A 46 4.42 1.05 -14.44
N GLY A 47 5.58 1.68 -14.22
CA GLY A 47 5.68 3.08 -13.79
C GLY A 47 5.16 4.08 -14.84
N HIS A 48 5.41 3.84 -16.13
CA HIS A 48 4.87 4.68 -17.20
C HIS A 48 3.36 4.60 -17.29
N VAL A 49 2.79 3.40 -17.27
CA VAL A 49 1.34 3.20 -17.30
C VAL A 49 0.69 3.83 -16.07
N ALA A 50 1.26 3.65 -14.88
CA ALA A 50 0.78 4.29 -13.65
C ALA A 50 0.74 5.82 -13.77
N ARG A 51 1.77 6.43 -14.35
CA ARG A 51 1.84 7.89 -14.57
C ARG A 51 0.75 8.38 -15.53
N VAL A 52 0.50 7.63 -16.62
CA VAL A 52 -0.58 7.96 -17.57
C VAL A 52 -1.95 7.88 -16.88
N LEU A 53 -2.17 6.85 -16.05
CA LEU A 53 -3.42 6.68 -15.31
C LEU A 53 -3.66 7.77 -14.26
N GLY A 54 -2.59 8.28 -13.62
CA GLY A 54 -2.65 9.38 -12.66
C GLY A 54 -2.92 10.77 -13.26
N GLY A 55 -2.86 10.90 -14.58
CA GLY A 55 -3.07 12.15 -15.31
C GLY A 55 -1.79 12.96 -15.49
N THR A 56 -1.55 13.40 -16.73
CA THR A 56 -0.34 14.13 -17.16
C THR A 56 -0.32 15.61 -16.79
N GLY A 57 -1.44 16.20 -16.35
CA GLY A 57 -1.58 17.64 -16.09
C GLY A 57 -2.35 18.01 -14.81
N ARG A 58 -2.79 17.03 -14.00
CA ARG A 58 -3.40 17.31 -12.70
C ARG A 58 -2.27 17.40 -11.68
N ARG A 59 -2.17 18.53 -10.97
CA ARG A 59 -1.31 18.71 -9.78
C ARG A 59 -1.30 17.38 -8.99
N PRO A 60 -0.14 16.86 -8.53
CA PRO A 60 -0.03 15.50 -7.98
C PRO A 60 -0.85 15.35 -6.69
N ALA A 61 -2.16 15.25 -6.85
CA ALA A 61 -3.14 14.82 -5.88
C ALA A 61 -3.08 13.30 -5.96
N SER A 62 -2.37 12.59 -5.10
CA SER A 62 -1.69 12.92 -3.87
C SER A 62 -0.42 12.06 -3.87
N ARG A 63 0.74 12.58 -3.43
CA ARG A 63 1.91 11.72 -3.12
C ARG A 63 1.53 10.58 -2.16
N LYS A 64 0.42 10.75 -1.44
CA LYS A 64 -0.18 9.85 -0.46
C LYS A 64 -1.54 9.34 -0.95
N PRO A 65 -1.59 8.31 -1.81
CA PRO A 65 -2.85 7.84 -2.41
C PRO A 65 -3.75 7.09 -1.42
N PHE A 66 -3.19 6.65 -0.29
CA PHE A 66 -3.93 5.94 0.74
C PHE A 66 -4.52 6.93 1.76
N ARG A 67 -5.81 6.79 2.03
CA ARG A 67 -6.54 7.57 3.03
C ARG A 67 -6.98 6.66 4.16
N ILE A 68 -6.60 6.97 5.39
CA ILE A 68 -6.96 6.22 6.59
C ILE A 68 -8.14 6.93 7.25
N VAL A 69 -9.32 6.32 7.15
CA VAL A 69 -10.57 6.83 7.70
C VAL A 69 -10.90 6.04 8.96
N GLN A 70 -11.16 6.75 10.06
CA GLN A 70 -11.38 6.15 11.37
C GLN A 70 -12.38 6.99 12.15
N ASN A 71 -13.40 6.35 12.72
CA ASN A 71 -14.43 7.05 13.49
C ASN A 71 -13.82 7.77 14.71
N GLY A 72 -14.14 9.06 14.87
CA GLY A 72 -13.64 9.88 15.97
C GLY A 72 -12.22 10.45 15.78
N PHE A 73 -11.58 10.20 14.63
CA PHE A 73 -10.24 10.71 14.34
C PHE A 73 -10.20 11.47 13.00
N ALA A 74 -9.30 12.46 12.92
CA ALA A 74 -8.99 13.12 11.66
C ALA A 74 -8.45 12.11 10.63
N GLU A 75 -8.76 12.32 9.36
CA GLU A 75 -8.24 11.47 8.28
C GLU A 75 -6.71 11.61 8.16
N LEU A 76 -6.01 10.49 7.90
CA LEU A 76 -4.58 10.51 7.57
C LEU A 76 -4.34 10.11 6.13
N ALA A 77 -3.27 10.65 5.55
CA ALA A 77 -2.82 10.27 4.22
C ALA A 77 -1.45 9.56 4.27
N ALA A 78 -1.33 8.45 3.54
CA ALA A 78 -0.13 7.62 3.46
C ALA A 78 0.28 7.34 2.00
N THR A 79 1.59 7.20 1.77
CA THR A 79 2.21 6.93 0.46
C THR A 79 2.13 5.47 0.04
N ASN A 80 2.12 4.56 1.01
CA ASN A 80 2.11 3.11 0.81
C ASN A 80 1.52 2.38 2.03
N TRP A 81 1.38 1.06 1.92
CA TRP A 81 0.87 0.19 2.99
C TRP A 81 1.66 0.29 4.31
N ALA A 82 2.99 0.38 4.23
CA ALA A 82 3.86 0.47 5.40
C ALA A 82 3.65 1.77 6.17
N GLU A 83 3.67 2.92 5.48
CA GLU A 83 3.37 4.21 6.10
C GLU A 83 1.95 4.25 6.65
N ALA A 84 0.98 3.62 5.97
CA ALA A 84 -0.39 3.56 6.47
C ALA A 84 -0.49 2.81 7.81
N SER A 85 0.17 1.64 7.89
CA SER A 85 0.26 0.86 9.13
C SER A 85 0.98 1.64 10.23
N SER A 86 2.12 2.26 9.93
CA SER A 86 2.89 3.04 10.90
C SER A 86 2.11 4.22 11.47
N LEU A 87 1.44 5.00 10.61
CA LEU A 87 0.62 6.15 11.02
C LEU A 87 -0.56 5.73 11.92
N TYR A 88 -1.18 4.59 11.61
CA TYR A 88 -2.23 4.02 12.45
C TYR A 88 -1.68 3.58 13.83
N CYS A 89 -0.59 2.82 13.85
CA CYS A 89 0.05 2.37 15.09
C CYS A 89 0.50 3.55 15.96
N GLU A 90 1.11 4.57 15.37
CA GLU A 90 1.55 5.76 16.07
C GLU A 90 0.37 6.49 16.72
N ARG A 91 -0.76 6.63 16.01
CA ARG A 91 -1.98 7.19 16.58
C ARG A 91 -2.51 6.36 17.75
N ARG A 92 -2.59 5.04 17.58
CA ARG A 92 -3.02 4.11 18.63
C ARG A 92 -2.16 4.30 19.88
N ASP A 93 -0.85 4.28 19.73
CA ASP A 93 0.10 4.34 20.83
C ASP A 93 0.04 5.69 21.55
N ARG A 94 -0.17 6.80 20.82
CA ARG A 94 -0.39 8.13 21.42
C ARG A 94 -1.73 8.27 22.15
N SER A 95 -2.75 7.49 21.80
CA SER A 95 -4.07 7.58 22.42
C SER A 95 -4.10 7.06 23.87
N GLY A 96 -3.10 6.28 24.28
CA GLY A 96 -3.05 5.62 25.58
C GLY A 96 -4.10 4.51 25.76
N LEU A 97 -4.96 4.28 24.77
CA LEU A 97 -5.91 3.17 24.75
C LEU A 97 -5.15 1.88 24.44
N GLY A 98 -5.40 0.83 25.23
CA GLY A 98 -4.86 -0.50 24.96
C GLY A 98 -5.26 -0.97 23.55
N ALA A 99 -4.38 -1.71 22.87
CA ALA A 99 -4.53 -2.00 21.44
C ALA A 99 -5.89 -2.63 21.09
N SER A 100 -6.43 -3.52 21.92
CA SER A 100 -7.73 -4.18 21.71
C SER A 100 -8.94 -3.26 21.78
N THR A 101 -8.82 -2.08 22.41
CA THR A 101 -9.92 -1.12 22.58
C THR A 101 -9.87 0.00 21.54
N PHE A 102 -8.72 0.16 20.88
CA PHE A 102 -8.54 1.19 19.87
C PHE A 102 -9.32 0.82 18.59
N PRO A 103 -10.17 1.72 18.06
CA PRO A 103 -11.04 1.39 16.95
C PRO A 103 -10.25 1.10 15.68
N GLU A 104 -10.75 0.21 14.85
CA GLU A 104 -10.13 -0.11 13.57
C GLU A 104 -10.29 1.04 12.56
N ALA A 105 -9.46 1.03 11.52
CA ALA A 105 -9.52 2.02 10.45
C ALA A 105 -9.75 1.39 9.08
N LEU A 106 -10.47 2.09 8.20
CA LEU A 106 -10.57 1.75 6.79
C LEU A 106 -9.48 2.45 6.01
N LEU A 107 -8.89 1.74 5.06
CA LEU A 107 -7.91 2.25 4.13
C LEU A 107 -8.57 2.39 2.76
N LEU A 108 -8.62 3.61 2.25
CA LEU A 108 -9.24 3.94 0.97
C LEU A 108 -8.18 4.37 -0.05
N ILE A 109 -8.44 4.09 -1.32
CA ILE A 109 -7.79 4.72 -2.47
C ILE A 109 -8.89 5.41 -3.27
N ALA A 110 -8.74 6.72 -3.48
CA ALA A 110 -9.86 7.59 -3.88
C ALA A 110 -11.05 7.39 -2.90
N GLU A 111 -12.19 6.89 -3.37
CA GLU A 111 -13.36 6.56 -2.55
C GLU A 111 -13.58 5.05 -2.38
N THR A 112 -12.66 4.22 -2.88
CA THR A 112 -12.79 2.75 -2.78
C THR A 112 -12.08 2.22 -1.54
N PRO A 113 -12.77 1.51 -0.63
CA PRO A 113 -12.13 0.76 0.44
C PRO A 113 -11.26 -0.36 -0.12
N VAL A 114 -9.98 -0.37 0.23
CA VAL A 114 -9.00 -1.37 -0.23
C VAL A 114 -8.42 -2.21 0.90
N GLY A 115 -8.60 -1.79 2.14
CA GLY A 115 -8.24 -2.61 3.29
C GLY A 115 -8.81 -2.11 4.60
N ARG A 116 -8.66 -2.95 5.64
CA ARG A 116 -8.99 -2.64 7.03
C ARG A 116 -7.74 -2.80 7.88
N ILE A 117 -7.37 -1.76 8.62
CA ILE A 117 -6.23 -1.80 9.54
C ILE A 117 -6.75 -2.27 10.90
N SER A 118 -6.29 -3.45 11.31
CA SER A 118 -6.66 -4.06 12.58
C SER A 118 -5.79 -3.53 13.72
N TYR A 119 -6.22 -3.77 14.97
CA TYR A 119 -5.57 -3.27 16.18
C TYR A 119 -4.06 -3.55 16.28
N ASN A 120 -3.54 -4.60 15.64
CA ASN A 120 -2.12 -4.97 15.65
C ASN A 120 -1.29 -4.30 14.54
N GLY A 121 -1.93 -3.47 13.70
CA GLY A 121 -1.32 -2.77 12.58
C GLY A 121 -1.26 -3.57 11.27
N ARG A 122 -1.74 -4.82 11.25
CA ARG A 122 -1.92 -5.58 10.01
C ARG A 122 -3.08 -5.04 9.21
N ILE A 123 -2.92 -5.06 7.90
CA ILE A 123 -3.92 -4.60 6.94
C ILE A 123 -4.54 -5.83 6.28
N TRP A 124 -5.85 -5.95 6.41
CA TRP A 124 -6.66 -7.05 5.89
C TRP A 124 -7.50 -6.58 4.71
N LEU A 125 -8.08 -7.52 3.95
CA LEU A 125 -9.15 -7.20 3.02
C LEU A 125 -10.29 -6.48 3.75
N PRO A 126 -11.01 -5.55 3.07
CA PRO A 126 -12.23 -4.99 3.61
C PRO A 126 -13.24 -6.10 3.92
N GLY A 127 -13.92 -5.99 5.06
CA GLY A 127 -14.91 -6.97 5.51
C GLY A 127 -14.49 -7.74 6.76
N ASP A 128 -15.28 -8.78 7.04
CA ASP A 128 -15.08 -9.64 8.20
C ASP A 128 -13.86 -10.52 8.04
N TRP A 129 -13.23 -10.84 9.16
CA TRP A 129 -12.09 -11.74 9.17
C TRP A 129 -12.55 -13.20 9.12
N GLU A 130 -11.90 -14.00 8.28
CA GLU A 130 -12.12 -15.44 8.19
C GLU A 130 -10.87 -16.22 8.58
N PRO A 131 -10.99 -17.35 9.31
CA PRO A 131 -9.86 -18.22 9.61
C PRO A 131 -9.12 -18.65 8.35
N GLY A 132 -7.79 -18.49 8.34
CA GLY A 132 -6.92 -18.86 7.21
C GLY A 132 -6.72 -17.76 6.16
N THR A 133 -7.38 -16.60 6.28
CA THR A 133 -7.05 -15.45 5.44
C THR A 133 -5.68 -14.89 5.80
N GLU A 134 -4.92 -14.47 4.78
CA GLU A 134 -3.65 -13.77 4.93
C GLU A 134 -3.87 -12.25 4.88
N PRO A 135 -3.14 -11.46 5.68
CA PRO A 135 -3.21 -10.01 5.57
C PRO A 135 -2.62 -9.54 4.24
N LEU A 136 -3.21 -8.48 3.67
CA LEU A 136 -2.64 -7.76 2.53
C LEU A 136 -1.27 -7.15 2.87
N TYR A 137 -1.07 -6.79 4.14
CA TYR A 137 0.20 -6.31 4.64
C TYR A 137 0.39 -6.71 6.10
N ASP A 138 1.51 -7.37 6.39
CA ASP A 138 1.97 -7.66 7.76
C ASP A 138 3.19 -6.81 8.11
N ASN A 139 3.00 -5.88 9.04
CA ASN A 139 4.04 -4.97 9.52
C ASN A 139 5.14 -5.67 10.36
N ARG A 140 4.95 -6.94 10.74
CA ARG A 140 5.93 -7.73 11.50
C ARG A 140 6.82 -8.60 10.61
N SER A 141 6.40 -8.88 9.38
CA SER A 141 7.16 -9.72 8.44
C SER A 141 8.53 -9.12 8.05
N HIS A 142 8.74 -7.83 8.29
CA HIS A 142 10.00 -7.13 8.04
C HIS A 142 10.94 -7.03 9.24
N VAL A 143 10.51 -7.46 10.43
CA VAL A 143 11.28 -7.31 11.69
C VAL A 143 12.18 -8.54 11.97
N GLY A 144 12.13 -9.57 11.13
CA GLY A 144 12.92 -10.79 11.31
C GLY A 144 13.39 -11.40 10.00
N ARG A 145 14.38 -10.78 9.35
CA ARG A 145 15.39 -11.43 8.49
C ARG A 145 16.68 -10.64 8.51
#